data_AF-A0A5M9ZX67-F1
#
_entry.id   AF-A0A5M9ZX67-F1
#
_cell.length_a   1.000
_cell.length_b   1.000
_cell.length_c   1.000
_cell.angle_alpha   90.00
_cell.angle_beta   90.00
_cell.angle_gamma   90.00
#
_symmetry.space_group_name_H-M   'P 1'
#
loop_
_entity.id
_entity.type
_entity.pdbx_description
1 polymer ?
#
loop_
_entity_poly.entity_id
_entity_poly.type
_entity_poly.pdbx_seq_one_letter_code
_entity_poly.pdbx_strand_id
1 'polypeptide(L)' 'MSICTESIQIIYRESDNVTGNLRTVPLATISIDRLERLHPVIHVTEDSRGWHGRFLKGMLSKTCDVILHENA' A
#
# COMPACT_ATOMS: atom_id res chain seq x y z
N MET A 1 5.90 3.50 -25.53
CA MET A 1 5.84 4.54 -24.49
C MET A 1 6.23 3.88 -23.17
N SER A 2 7.22 4.40 -22.46
CA SER A 2 7.61 3.87 -21.14
C SER A 2 6.72 4.53 -20.10
N ILE A 3 5.92 3.74 -19.39
CA ILE A 3 5.10 4.23 -18.27
C ILE A 3 6.08 4.44 -17.10
N CYS A 4 6.27 5.70 -16.68
CA CYS A 4 7.03 6.00 -15.47
C CYS A 4 6.10 5.84 -14.27
N THR A 5 5.93 4.61 -13.79
CA THR A 5 5.20 4.32 -12.56
C THR A 5 6.11 4.48 -11.35
N GLU A 6 5.71 5.33 -10.42
CA GLU A 6 6.27 5.32 -9.07
C GLU A 6 5.45 4.40 -8.18
N SER A 7 6.12 3.71 -7.25
CA SER A 7 5.41 2.86 -6.29
C SER A 7 5.93 3.03 -4.88
N ILE A 8 5.00 3.02 -3.93
CA ILE A 8 5.26 3.00 -2.49
C ILE A 8 4.86 1.63 -1.98
N GLN A 9 5.79 0.93 -1.33
CA GLN A 9 5.51 -0.33 -0.65
C GLN A 9 5.44 -0.13 0.86
N ILE A 10 4.35 -0.61 1.45
CA ILE A 10 4.15 -0.65 2.89
C ILE A 10 4.38 -2.10 3.32
N ILE A 11 5.38 -2.29 4.18
CA ILE A 11 5.78 -3.59 4.70
C ILE A 11 5.71 -3.55 6.22
N TYR A 12 5.28 -4.64 6.86
CA TYR A 12 5.49 -4.82 8.29
C TYR A 12 6.53 -5.90 8.54
N ARG A 13 7.29 -5.73 9.63
CA ARG A 13 8.14 -6.80 10.17
C ARG A 13 7.40 -7.49 11.28
N GLU A 14 7.33 -8.81 11.18
CA GLU A 14 6.82 -9.67 12.24
C GLU A 14 7.99 -10.47 12.81
N SER A 15 8.06 -10.55 14.14
CA SER A 15 8.89 -11.54 14.79
C SER A 15 8.06 -12.80 14.99
N ASP A 16 8.59 -13.94 14.56
CA ASP A 16 8.09 -15.22 15.05
C ASP A 16 8.38 -15.29 16.56
N ASN A 17 7.34 -15.38 17.37
CA ASN A 17 7.46 -15.43 18.83
C ASN A 17 8.13 -16.72 19.35
N VAL A 18 8.26 -17.74 18.50
CA VAL A 18 8.87 -19.03 18.83
C VAL A 18 10.33 -19.06 18.41
N THR A 19 10.63 -18.62 17.18
CA THR A 19 11.99 -18.71 16.62
C THR A 19 12.79 -17.41 16.69
N GLY A 20 12.15 -16.29 17.02
CA GLY A 20 12.76 -14.95 17.02
C GLY A 20 13.13 -14.43 15.63
N ASN A 21 12.78 -15.18 14.57
CA ASN A 21 13.09 -14.79 13.21
C ASN A 21 12.19 -13.64 12.76
N LEU A 22 12.81 -12.63 12.17
CA LEU A 22 12.09 -11.53 11.55
C LEU A 22 11.70 -11.91 10.13
N ARG A 23 10.40 -11.81 9.82
CA ARG A 23 9.91 -11.84 8.45
C ARG A 23 9.41 -10.48 8.03
N THR A 24 9.70 -10.12 6.79
CA THR A 24 9.07 -8.97 6.12
C THR A 24 7.84 -9.46 5.39
N VAL A 25 6.69 -8.86 5.66
CA VAL A 25 5.43 -9.21 5.01
C VAL A 25 4.90 -7.97 4.29
N PRO A 26 4.66 -8.05 2.98
CA PRO A 26 4.10 -6.93 2.22
C PRO A 26 2.64 -6.70 2.63
N LEU A 27 2.30 -5.49 3.06
CA LEU A 27 0.92 -5.11 3.38
C LEU A 27 0.23 -4.48 2.20
N ALA A 28 0.86 -3.51 1.55
CA ALA A 28 0.25 -2.78 0.45
C ALA A 28 1.29 -2.24 -0.52
N THR A 29 0.87 -2.07 -1.76
CA THR A 29 1.58 -1.32 -2.79
C THR A 29 0.66 -0.24 -3.32
N ILE A 30 1.15 0.98 -3.39
CA ILE A 30 0.46 2.13 -3.99
C ILE A 30 1.24 2.49 -5.24
N SER A 31 0.60 2.41 -6.40
CA SER A 31 1.19 2.77 -7.68
C SER A 31 0.59 4.08 -8.17
N ILE A 32 1.45 5.02 -8.56
CA ILE A 32 1.08 6.32 -9.10
C ILE A 32 1.61 6.38 -10.52
N ASP A 33 0.71 6.57 -11.49
CA ASP A 33 1.10 6.94 -12.84
C ASP A 33 1.46 8.43 -12.83
N ARG A 34 2.66 8.78 -13.29
CA ARG A 34 3.09 10.18 -13.38
C ARG A 34 2.51 10.91 -14.59
N LEU A 35 2.10 10.17 -15.61
CA LEU A 35 1.65 10.72 -16.89
C LEU A 35 0.14 10.98 -16.88
N GLU A 36 -0.59 10.08 -16.24
CA GLU A 36 -2.01 10.27 -15.98
C GLU A 36 -2.12 10.74 -14.53
N ARG A 37 -2.60 11.97 -14.29
CA ARG A 37 -2.98 12.48 -12.94
C ARG A 37 -4.15 11.69 -12.33
N LEU A 38 -4.23 10.41 -12.62
CA LEU A 38 -5.34 9.53 -12.33
C LEU A 38 -5.00 8.72 -11.11
N HIS A 39 -5.97 8.75 -10.21
CA HIS A 39 -6.12 8.03 -8.96
C HIS A 39 -5.10 6.91 -8.71
N PRO A 40 -4.35 6.96 -7.59
CA PRO A 40 -3.41 5.92 -7.22
C PRO A 40 -4.09 4.55 -7.19
N VAL A 41 -3.41 3.58 -7.75
CA VAL A 41 -3.84 2.19 -7.71
C VAL A 41 -3.31 1.57 -6.43
N ILE A 42 -4.22 1.14 -5.55
CA ILE A 42 -3.88 0.57 -4.25
C ILE A 42 -4.13 -0.93 -4.27
N HIS A 43 -3.05 -1.70 -4.17
CA HIS A 43 -3.09 -3.14 -3.94
C HIS A 43 -2.79 -3.42 -2.47
N VAL A 44 -3.62 -4.20 -1.80
CA VAL A 44 -3.40 -4.61 -0.41
C VAL A 44 -3.34 -6.12 -0.35
N THR A 45 -2.27 -6.64 0.22
CA THR A 45 -2.14 -8.06 0.52
C THR A 45 -3.06 -8.37 1.67
N GLU A 46 -4.00 -9.30 1.48
CA GLU A 46 -4.75 -9.83 2.60
C GLU A 46 -3.80 -10.65 3.48
N ASP A 47 -3.71 -10.29 4.77
CA ASP A 47 -3.11 -11.19 5.74
C ASP A 47 -3.97 -12.46 5.81
N SER A 48 -3.44 -13.53 6.40
CA SER A 48 -4.17 -14.80 6.60
C SER A 48 -5.50 -14.66 7.36
N ARG A 49 -5.80 -13.48 7.89
CA ARG A 49 -7.02 -13.13 8.64
C ARG A 49 -7.94 -12.15 7.90
N GLY A 50 -7.57 -11.63 6.73
CA GLY A 50 -8.40 -10.80 5.82
C GLY A 50 -8.98 -9.51 6.41
N TRP A 51 -8.66 -9.15 7.65
CA TRP A 51 -9.21 -8.00 8.36
C TRP A 51 -8.30 -6.78 8.23
N HIS A 52 -6.99 -6.97 8.40
CA HIS A 52 -6.02 -5.90 8.25
C HIS A 52 -6.00 -5.36 6.82
N GLY A 53 -6.11 -6.23 5.82
CA GLY A 53 -6.11 -5.84 4.41
C GLY A 53 -7.24 -4.87 4.04
N ARG A 54 -8.47 -5.13 4.49
CA ARG A 54 -9.63 -4.25 4.21
C ARG A 54 -9.52 -2.90 4.93
N PHE A 55 -9.10 -2.91 6.18
CA PHE A 55 -8.91 -1.68 6.95
C PHE A 55 -7.79 -0.80 6.34
N LEU A 56 -6.64 -1.39 6.01
CA LEU A 56 -5.54 -0.70 5.33
C LEU A 56 -5.98 -0.13 3.98
N LYS A 57 -6.71 -0.90 3.16
CA LYS A 57 -7.18 -0.41 1.86
C LYS A 57 -8.03 0.86 2.00
N GLY A 58 -9.01 0.86 2.91
CA GLY A 58 -9.87 2.03 3.12
C GLY A 58 -9.12 3.24 3.65
N MET A 59 -8.15 3.05 4.55
CA MET A 59 -7.31 4.12 5.07
C MET A 59 -6.44 4.72 3.97
N LEU A 60 -5.74 3.88 3.21
CA LEU A 60 -4.82 4.33 2.15
C LEU A 60 -5.57 5.04 1.02
N SER A 61 -6.75 4.56 0.62
CA SER A 61 -7.59 5.27 -0.36
C SER A 61 -7.93 6.68 0.11
N LYS A 62 -8.40 6.86 1.35
CA LYS A 62 -8.72 8.18 1.90
C LYS A 62 -7.50 9.10 1.97
N THR A 63 -6.35 8.59 2.41
CA THR A 63 -5.13 9.39 2.49
C THR A 63 -4.68 9.84 1.10
N CYS A 64 -4.74 8.95 0.12
CA CYS A 64 -4.45 9.28 -1.27
C CYS A 64 -5.40 10.35 -1.82
N ASP A 65 -6.71 10.24 -1.57
CA ASP A 65 -7.70 11.22 -2.00
C ASP A 65 -7.41 12.61 -1.39
N VAL A 66 -7.12 12.67 -0.08
CA VAL A 66 -6.76 13.92 0.61
C VAL A 66 -5.53 14.56 -0.01
N ILE A 67 -4.44 13.80 -0.20
CA ILE A 67 -3.19 14.35 -0.77
C ILE A 67 -3.41 14.85 -2.20
N LEU A 68 -4.20 14.16 -3.00
CA LEU A 68 -4.47 14.57 -4.38
C LEU A 68 -5.40 15.77 -4.48
N HIS A 69 -6.37 15.90 -3.56
CA HIS A 69 -7.35 17.01 -3.59
C HIS A 69 -6.90 18.25 -2.83
N GLU A 70 -6.08 18.13 -1.79
CA GLU A 70 -5.54 19.29 -1.05
C GLU A 70 -4.38 19.99 -1.77
N ASN A 71 -3.75 19.32 -2.74
CA ASN A 71 -2.65 19.87 -3.54
C ASN A 71 -3.04 20.17 -5.01
N ALA A 72 -4.33 20.20 -5.32
CA ALA A 72 -4.89 20.54 -6.64
C ALA A 72 -5.29 22.02 -6.71
#